data_AF-A0A960FSZ7-F1
#
_entry.id   AF-A0A960FSZ7-F1
#
_cell.length_a   1.000
_cell.length_b   1.000
_cell.length_c   1.000
_cell.angle_alpha   90.00
_cell.angle_beta   90.00
_cell.angle_gamma   90.00
#
_symmetry.space_group_name_H-M   'P 1'
#
loop_
_entity.id
_entity.type
_entity.pdbx_description
1 polymer ?
#
loop_
_entity_poly.entity_id
_entity_poly.type
_entity_poly.pdbx_seq_one_letter_code
_entity_poly.pdbx_strand_id
1 'polypeptide(L)'
;PVVLDGAGVVLDAGRTRRLFTPAQRKFLAVTQPACRADGCDIPAAWCEAHHAGRPWAAGGRTDLADGLLLCPFHHHRAHDARYDTRRLPDGRVRFDRRT
;
A
#
# COMPACT_ATOMS: atom_id res chain seq x y z
N PRO A 1 -2.97 14.25 -12.50
CA PRO A 1 -1.75 15.09 -12.47
C PRO A 1 -0.61 14.23 -11.91
N VAL A 2 0.60 14.32 -12.48
CA VAL A 2 1.79 13.65 -11.94
C VAL A 2 2.52 14.66 -11.06
N VAL A 3 2.75 14.33 -9.79
CA VAL A 3 3.51 15.19 -8.87
C VAL A 3 4.96 14.74 -8.89
N LEU A 4 5.86 15.68 -9.10
CA LEU A 4 7.31 15.47 -9.02
C LEU A 4 7.82 16.11 -7.72
N ASP A 5 8.79 15.48 -7.04
CA ASP A 5 9.56 16.18 -6.01
C ASP A 5 10.55 17.18 -6.63
N GLY A 6 11.29 17.93 -5.78
CA GLY A 6 12.30 18.89 -6.22
C GLY A 6 13.46 18.28 -7.03
N ALA A 7 13.56 16.95 -7.10
CA ALA A 7 14.53 16.20 -7.89
C ALA A 7 13.92 15.53 -9.14
N GLY A 8 12.64 15.79 -9.46
CA GLY A 8 11.97 15.22 -10.64
C GLY A 8 11.45 13.79 -10.44
N VAL A 9 11.37 13.31 -9.19
CA VAL A 9 10.89 11.95 -8.89
C VAL A 9 9.37 11.93 -8.89
N VAL A 10 8.78 11.03 -9.69
CA VAL A 10 7.33 10.80 -9.73
C VAL A 10 6.84 10.26 -8.38
N LEU A 11 6.23 11.16 -7.59
CA LEU A 11 5.60 10.87 -6.31
C LEU A 11 4.20 10.29 -6.48
N ASP A 12 3.47 10.75 -7.52
CA ASP A 12 2.12 10.30 -7.84
C ASP A 12 2.01 9.96 -9.33
N ALA A 13 1.82 8.68 -9.64
CA ALA A 13 1.67 8.21 -11.02
C ALA A 13 0.20 8.20 -11.48
N GLY A 14 -0.76 8.42 -10.58
CA GLY A 14 -2.19 8.35 -10.86
C GLY A 14 -2.55 7.00 -11.48
N ARG A 15 -3.10 7.02 -12.69
CA ARG A 15 -3.46 5.80 -13.44
C ARG A 15 -2.50 5.42 -14.56
N THR A 16 -1.43 6.18 -14.76
CA THR A 16 -0.46 5.92 -15.85
C THR A 16 0.33 4.62 -15.66
N ARG A 17 0.40 4.10 -14.43
CA ARG A 17 1.08 2.84 -14.10
C ARG A 17 0.26 2.05 -13.08
N ARG A 18 0.26 0.72 -13.25
CA ARG A 18 -0.32 -0.20 -12.27
C ARG A 18 0.54 -0.34 -11.02
N LEU A 19 1.84 -0.54 -11.20
CA LEU A 19 2.76 -0.81 -10.10
C LEU A 19 3.39 0.50 -9.61
N PHE A 20 3.59 0.58 -8.30
CA PHE A 20 4.38 1.64 -7.67
C PHE A 20 5.78 1.70 -8.28
N THR A 21 6.27 2.90 -8.54
CA THR A 21 7.63 3.10 -9.06
C THR A 21 8.68 2.68 -8.02
N PRO A 22 9.93 2.41 -8.43
CA PRO A 22 11.00 2.11 -7.48
C PRO A 22 11.18 3.21 -6.41
N ALA A 23 11.03 4.48 -6.80
CA ALA A 23 11.12 5.61 -5.88
C ALA A 23 9.94 5.63 -4.88
N GLN A 24 8.71 5.43 -5.35
CA GLN A 24 7.54 5.31 -4.47
C GLN A 24 7.72 4.12 -3.50
N ARG A 25 8.19 2.97 -3.99
CA ARG A 25 8.46 1.80 -3.14
C ARG A 25 9.54 2.09 -2.09
N LYS A 26 10.59 2.83 -2.45
CA LYS A 26 11.62 3.26 -1.48
C LYS A 26 11.05 4.19 -0.42
N PHE A 27 10.23 5.17 -0.81
CA PHE A 27 9.56 6.07 0.14
C PHE A 27 8.63 5.29 1.08
N LEU A 28 7.84 4.36 0.54
CA LEU A 28 7.00 3.47 1.35
C LEU A 28 7.85 2.66 2.34
N ALA A 29 8.97 2.07 1.91
CA ALA A 29 9.82 1.28 2.81
C ALA A 29 10.46 2.11 3.95
N VAL A 30 10.79 3.39 3.69
CA VAL A 30 11.31 4.30 4.73
C VAL A 30 10.23 4.68 5.74
N THR A 31 9.00 4.91 5.27
CA THR A 31 7.87 5.35 6.11
C THR A 31 7.11 4.20 6.76
N GLN A 32 7.24 2.99 6.21
CA GLN A 32 6.56 1.77 6.62
C GLN A 32 7.62 0.67 6.78
N PRO A 33 8.40 0.68 7.89
CA PRO A 33 9.56 -0.21 8.04
C PRO A 33 9.20 -1.69 8.16
N ALA A 34 7.93 -1.99 8.43
CA ALA A 34 7.38 -3.33 8.47
C ALA A 34 6.00 -3.36 7.82
N CYS A 35 5.51 -4.59 7.58
CA CYS A 35 4.14 -4.88 7.18
C CYS A 35 3.17 -4.07 8.04
N ARG A 36 2.25 -3.37 7.37
CA ARG A 36 1.30 -2.48 8.04
C ARG A 36 0.05 -3.17 8.53
N ALA A 37 -0.06 -4.48 8.39
CA ALA A 37 -1.07 -5.22 9.13
C ALA A 37 -0.85 -5.03 10.63
N ASP A 38 -1.95 -4.85 11.36
CA ASP A 38 -1.93 -4.67 12.81
C ASP A 38 -1.25 -5.86 13.49
N GLY A 39 -0.30 -5.58 14.38
CA GLY A 39 0.51 -6.59 15.06
C GLY A 39 1.55 -7.33 14.20
N CYS A 40 1.71 -6.99 12.91
CA CYS A 40 2.73 -7.61 12.06
C CYS A 40 4.04 -6.80 12.06
N ASP A 41 5.15 -7.52 11.99
CA ASP A 41 6.54 -7.07 12.14
C ASP A 41 7.45 -7.57 10.99
N ILE A 42 6.88 -8.26 9.99
CA ILE A 42 7.61 -8.66 8.78
C ILE A 42 8.26 -7.44 8.12
N PRO A 43 9.57 -7.43 7.86
CA PRO A 43 10.27 -6.26 7.32
C PRO A 43 9.71 -5.79 5.98
N ALA A 44 9.77 -4.48 5.74
CA ALA A 44 9.36 -3.85 4.47
C ALA A 44 10.02 -4.49 3.23
N ALA A 45 11.25 -4.96 3.38
CA ALA A 45 11.99 -5.66 2.33
C ALA A 45 11.28 -6.92 1.81
N TRP A 46 10.46 -7.56 2.65
CA TRP A 46 9.69 -8.77 2.31
C TRP A 46 8.22 -8.46 2.01
N CYS A 47 7.87 -7.18 1.88
CA CYS A 47 6.50 -6.75 1.64
C CYS A 47 6.25 -6.39 0.16
N GLU A 48 4.99 -6.53 -0.22
CA GLU A 48 4.41 -6.10 -1.49
C GLU A 48 3.70 -4.76 -1.30
N ALA A 49 3.72 -3.90 -2.33
CA ALA A 49 3.03 -2.62 -2.29
C ALA A 49 1.58 -2.81 -2.76
N HIS A 50 0.65 -2.47 -1.89
CA HIS A 50 -0.78 -2.67 -2.04
C HIS A 50 -1.52 -1.33 -2.22
N HIS A 51 -2.55 -1.32 -3.06
CA HIS A 51 -3.47 -0.19 -3.24
C HIS A 51 -4.59 -0.26 -2.21
N ALA A 52 -4.45 0.47 -1.10
CA ALA A 52 -5.33 0.30 0.05
C ALA A 52 -6.68 1.03 -0.01
N GLY A 53 -6.78 2.11 -0.78
CA GLY A 53 -8.05 2.84 -0.91
C GLY A 53 -9.02 2.12 -1.84
N ARG A 54 -8.65 2.04 -3.12
CA ARG A 54 -9.41 1.30 -4.12
C ARG A 54 -8.44 0.38 -4.87
N PRO A 55 -8.80 -0.88 -5.16
CA PRO A 55 -7.99 -1.72 -6.03
C PRO A 55 -7.72 -1.03 -7.36
N TRP A 56 -6.51 -1.18 -7.90
CA TRP A 56 -6.15 -0.56 -9.17
C TRP A 56 -7.13 -0.92 -10.30
N ALA A 57 -7.54 -2.20 -10.36
CA ALA A 57 -8.51 -2.71 -11.33
C ALA A 57 -9.89 -2.03 -11.25
N ALA A 58 -10.27 -1.51 -10.07
CA ALA A 58 -11.55 -0.83 -9.84
C ALA A 58 -11.46 0.70 -9.97
N GLY A 59 -10.28 1.27 -10.25
CA GLY A 59 -10.12 2.73 -10.32
C GLY A 59 -8.96 3.31 -9.53
N GLY A 60 -8.33 2.51 -8.66
CA GLY A 60 -7.31 2.98 -7.71
C GLY A 60 -6.09 3.63 -8.36
N ARG A 61 -5.53 4.63 -7.68
CA ARG A 61 -4.38 5.40 -8.15
C ARG A 61 -3.10 4.87 -7.54
N THR A 62 -2.00 4.92 -8.29
CA THR A 62 -0.66 4.54 -7.85
C THR A 62 0.02 5.78 -7.28
N ASP A 63 -0.48 6.19 -6.12
CA ASP A 63 -0.09 7.41 -5.40
C ASP A 63 0.35 7.03 -3.98
N LEU A 64 1.30 7.78 -3.41
CA LEU A 64 1.91 7.41 -2.12
C LEU A 64 0.90 7.35 -0.96
N ALA A 65 -0.14 8.19 -0.99
CA ALA A 65 -1.21 8.19 0.01
C ALA A 65 -2.01 6.86 0.04
N ASP A 66 -2.09 6.18 -1.10
CA ASP A 66 -2.82 4.91 -1.26
C ASP A 66 -1.92 3.67 -1.09
N GLY A 67 -0.60 3.87 -0.98
CA GLY A 67 0.39 2.80 -0.88
C GLY A 67 0.52 2.22 0.53
N LEU A 68 0.42 0.89 0.61
CA LEU A 68 0.55 0.14 1.86
C LEU A 68 1.47 -1.07 1.66
N LEU A 69 2.49 -1.23 2.50
CA LEU A 69 3.36 -2.41 2.48
C LEU A 69 2.74 -3.53 3.30
N LEU A 70 2.46 -4.65 2.65
CA LEU A 70 1.92 -5.85 3.28
C LEU A 70 2.81 -7.06 2.96
N CYS A 71 3.09 -7.92 3.94
CA CYS A 71 3.73 -9.20 3.66
C CYS A 71 2.82 -10.08 2.76
N PRO A 72 3.36 -11.11 2.07
CA PRO A 72 2.57 -11.91 1.14
C PRO A 72 1.27 -12.44 1.77
N PHE A 73 1.32 -12.91 3.01
CA PHE A 73 0.15 -13.38 3.75
C PHE A 73 -0.94 -12.32 3.92
N HIS A 74 -0.58 -11.11 4.34
CA HIS A 74 -1.54 -10.01 4.52
C HIS A 74 -1.97 -9.37 3.20
N HIS A 75 -1.12 -9.41 2.18
CA HIS A 75 -1.48 -8.96 0.84
C HIS A 75 -2.59 -9.84 0.24
N HIS A 76 -2.47 -11.17 0.37
CA HIS A 76 -3.54 -12.08 -0.02
C HIS A 76 -4.81 -11.87 0.82
N ARG A 77 -4.68 -11.66 2.14
CA ARG A 77 -5.85 -11.37 3.00
C ARG A 77 -6.58 -10.09 2.59
N ALA A 78 -5.87 -9.06 2.15
CA ALA A 78 -6.49 -7.81 1.66
C ALA A 78 -7.34 -8.00 0.40
N HIS A 79 -7.11 -9.07 -0.35
CA HIS A 79 -7.91 -9.43 -1.53
C HIS A 79 -8.96 -10.52 -1.23
N ASP A 80 -8.98 -11.08 -0.02
CA ASP A 80 -9.94 -12.11 0.37
C ASP A 80 -11.30 -11.49 0.69
N ALA A 81 -12.32 -11.87 -0.09
CA ALA A 81 -13.68 -11.37 0.06
C ALA A 81 -14.33 -11.71 1.42
N ARG A 82 -13.72 -12.59 2.23
CA ARG A 82 -14.17 -12.92 3.58
C ARG A 82 -13.74 -11.89 4.63
N TYR A 83 -12.89 -10.93 4.29
CA TYR A 83 -12.37 -9.94 5.23
C TYR A 83 -12.66 -8.52 4.76
N ASP A 84 -12.96 -7.65 5.72
CA ASP A 84 -12.88 -6.21 5.56
C ASP A 84 -11.53 -5.69 6.04
N THR A 85 -11.02 -4.67 5.37
CA THR A 85 -9.77 -3.99 5.73
C THR A 85 -10.11 -2.64 6.34
N ARG A 86 -9.76 -2.44 7.62
CA ARG A 86 -10.00 -1.19 8.35
C ARG A 86 -8.69 -0.50 8.66
N ARG A 87 -8.54 0.75 8.21
CA ARG A 87 -7.39 1.59 8.59
C ARG A 87 -7.50 2.02 10.06
N LEU A 88 -6.38 1.96 10.77
CA LEU A 88 -6.22 2.40 12.15
C LEU A 88 -5.62 3.83 12.19
N PRO A 89 -5.73 4.56 13.33
CA PRO A 89 -5.20 5.92 13.45
C PRO A 89 -3.70 6.06 13.23
N ASP A 90 -2.93 5.00 13.54
CA ASP A 90 -1.48 4.95 13.31
C ASP A 90 -1.11 4.64 11.85
N GLY A 91 -2.11 4.48 10.98
CA GLY A 91 -1.98 4.15 9.56
C GLY A 91 -1.73 2.66 9.29
N ARG A 92 -1.84 1.77 10.29
CA ARG A 92 -1.88 0.32 10.05
C ARG A 92 -3.27 -0.10 9.56
N VAL A 93 -3.40 -1.35 9.16
CA VAL A 93 -4.67 -1.96 8.77
C VAL A 93 -4.98 -3.19 9.61
N ARG A 94 -6.22 -3.29 10.09
CA ARG A 94 -6.76 -4.50 10.70
C ARG A 94 -7.66 -5.21 9.69
N PHE A 95 -7.62 -6.54 9.70
CA PHE A 95 -8.50 -7.38 8.90
C PHE A 95 -9.57 -8.00 9.79
N ASP A 96 -10.82 -7.61 9.59
CA ASP A 96 -11.97 -8.09 10.35
C ASP A 96 -12.75 -9.07 9.44
N ARG A 97 -13.14 -10.25 9.95
CA ARG A 97 -13.88 -11.23 9.14
C ARG A 97 -15.32 -10.76 8.93
N ARG A 98 -15.81 -10.78 7.70
CA ARG A 98 -17.21 -10.51 7.36
C ARG A 98 -18.09 -11.60 7.97
N THR A 99 -19.04 -11.19 8.79
CA THR A 99 -20.11 -12.05 9.35
C THR A 99 -21.35 -11.97 8.49
#